data_AF-A0A6A5RAU9-F1
#
_entry.id   AF-A0A6A5RAU9-F1
#
_cell.length_a   1.000
_cell.length_b   1.000
_cell.length_c   1.000
_cell.angle_alpha   90.00
_cell.angle_beta   90.00
_cell.angle_gamma   90.00
#
_symmetry.space_group_name_H-M   'P 1'
#
loop_
_entity.id
_entity.type
_entity.pdbx_description
1 polymer ?
#
loop_
_entity_poly.entity_id
_entity_poly.type
_entity_poly.pdbx_seq_one_letter_code
_entity_poly.pdbx_strand_id
1 'polypeptide(L)'
;INPMHPVRGLQAIFAIIVLGLMAYVSSWWASHWRQSSPAQISFLLFTSVWSLTTLLPIFLIPLKFAHLLSSAGFRWGLVALDALSMLFWFAGFIALAVFLNGRICFGQVCDVARAGAVFGGLSW
;
A
#
# COMPACT_ATOMS: atom_id res chain seq x y z
N ILE A 1 11.11 -9.11 23.30
CA ILE A 1 10.18 -9.01 22.13
C ILE A 1 10.97 -8.37 21.00
N ASN A 2 11.15 -9.05 19.87
CA ASN A 2 11.82 -8.44 18.71
C ASN A 2 10.90 -7.37 18.12
N PRO A 3 11.27 -6.08 18.14
CA PRO A 3 10.40 -4.98 17.70
C PRO A 3 10.07 -5.05 16.20
N MET A 4 10.81 -5.85 15.43
CA MET A 4 10.60 -6.02 14.00
C MET A 4 9.24 -6.67 13.65
N HIS A 5 8.81 -7.68 14.41
CA HIS A 5 7.55 -8.41 14.13
C HIS A 5 6.29 -7.54 14.24
N PRO A 6 6.09 -6.73 15.31
CA PRO A 6 4.92 -5.86 15.38
C PRO A 6 4.91 -4.79 14.29
N VAL A 7 6.07 -4.27 13.86
CA VAL A 7 6.15 -3.31 12.74
C VAL A 7 5.66 -3.95 11.43
N ARG A 8 6.09 -5.18 11.13
CA ARG A 8 5.60 -5.91 9.94
C ARG A 8 4.10 -6.19 10.01
N GLY A 9 3.58 -6.49 11.20
CA GLY A 9 2.14 -6.64 11.43
C GLY A 9 1.36 -5.35 11.13
N LEU A 10 1.85 -4.21 11.61
CA LEU A 10 1.23 -2.91 11.36
C LEU A 10 1.25 -2.55 9.88
N GLN A 11 2.36 -2.80 9.19
CA GLN A 11 2.48 -2.61 7.74
C GLN A 11 1.43 -3.43 6.96
N ALA A 12 1.20 -4.68 7.37
CA ALA A 12 0.15 -5.52 6.76
C ALA A 12 -1.25 -4.96 7.02
N ILE A 13 -1.53 -4.52 8.25
CA ILE A 13 -2.84 -3.93 8.62
C ILE A 13 -3.11 -2.67 7.79
N PHE A 14 -2.13 -1.77 7.68
CA PHE A 14 -2.29 -0.54 6.91
C PHE A 14 -2.51 -0.82 5.41
N ALA A 15 -1.78 -1.80 4.85
CA ALA A 15 -2.00 -2.24 3.48
C ALA A 15 -3.42 -2.80 3.26
N ILE A 16 -3.96 -3.58 4.20
CA ILE A 16 -5.33 -4.11 4.12
C ILE A 16 -6.37 -2.99 4.23
N ILE A 17 -6.16 -2.02 5.12
CA ILE A 17 -7.05 -0.87 5.29
C ILE A 17 -7.12 -0.09 3.97
N VAL A 18 -5.98 0.31 3.41
CA VAL A 18 -5.95 1.07 2.15
C VAL A 18 -6.51 0.24 0.99
N LEU A 19 -6.22 -1.06 0.93
CA LEU A 19 -6.81 -1.96 -0.07
C LEU A 19 -8.34 -1.92 -0.03
N GLY A 20 -8.93 -2.04 1.17
CA GLY A 20 -10.38 -1.98 1.35
C GLY A 20 -10.98 -0.63 0.97
N LEU A 21 -10.36 0.47 1.43
CA LEU A 21 -10.80 1.83 1.12
C LEU A 21 -10.76 2.09 -0.40
N MET A 22 -9.65 1.77 -1.06
CA MET A 22 -9.52 2.00 -2.51
C MET A 22 -10.38 1.05 -3.34
N ALA A 23 -10.61 -0.18 -2.87
CA ALA A 23 -11.52 -1.12 -3.53
C ALA A 23 -12.96 -0.62 -3.49
N TYR A 24 -13.38 -0.05 -2.35
CA TYR A 24 -14.68 0.61 -2.23
C TYR A 24 -14.80 1.80 -3.18
N VAL A 25 -13.81 2.70 -3.23
CA VAL A 25 -13.88 3.86 -4.14
C VAL A 25 -13.88 3.41 -5.60
N SER A 26 -13.12 2.36 -5.93
CA SER A 26 -13.09 1.80 -7.28
C SER A 26 -14.42 1.15 -7.68
N SER A 27 -15.07 0.41 -6.78
CA SER A 27 -16.37 -0.20 -7.05
C SER A 27 -17.50 0.84 -7.13
N TRP A 28 -17.40 1.92 -6.36
CA TRP A 28 -18.31 3.05 -6.50
C TRP A 28 -18.20 3.71 -7.88
N TRP A 29 -16.98 3.88 -8.40
CA TRP A 29 -16.78 4.40 -9.77
C TRP A 29 -17.44 3.52 -10.83
N ALA A 30 -17.26 2.19 -10.71
CA ALA A 30 -17.87 1.23 -11.62
C ALA A 30 -19.41 1.23 -11.55
N SER A 31 -20.01 1.47 -10.39
CA SER A 31 -21.47 1.46 -10.22
C SER A 31 -22.13 2.80 -10.57
N HIS A 32 -21.56 3.92 -10.10
CA HIS A 32 -22.15 5.25 -10.29
C HIS A 32 -21.87 5.83 -11.68
N TRP A 33 -20.62 5.74 -12.15
CA TRP A 33 -20.19 6.31 -13.43
C TRP A 33 -20.13 5.28 -14.56
N ARG A 34 -20.25 3.97 -14.26
CA ARG A 34 -20.05 2.88 -15.21
C ARG A 34 -18.73 2.97 -15.96
N GLN A 35 -17.70 3.47 -15.26
CA GLN A 35 -16.39 3.73 -15.83
C GLN A 35 -15.30 3.25 -14.87
N SER A 36 -14.11 2.99 -15.43
CA SER A 36 -12.91 2.65 -14.67
C SER A 36 -12.51 3.78 -13.71
N SER A 37 -12.01 3.39 -12.54
CA SER A 37 -11.54 4.34 -11.52
C SER A 37 -10.29 5.10 -11.98
N PRO A 38 -10.08 6.32 -11.46
CA PRO A 38 -8.87 7.10 -11.71
C PRO A 38 -7.58 6.33 -11.41
N ALA A 39 -6.53 6.63 -12.17
CA ALA A 39 -5.25 5.92 -12.07
C ALA A 39 -4.62 5.97 -10.67
N GLN A 40 -4.84 7.05 -9.91
CA GLN A 40 -4.31 7.22 -8.55
C GLN A 40 -4.90 6.20 -7.57
N ILE A 41 -6.19 5.89 -7.73
CA ILE A 41 -6.91 4.91 -6.90
C ILE A 41 -6.44 3.50 -7.26
N SER A 42 -6.38 3.21 -8.56
CA SER A 42 -5.86 1.94 -9.08
C SER A 42 -4.40 1.70 -8.68
N PHE A 43 -3.59 2.76 -8.59
CA PHE A 43 -2.19 2.67 -8.17
C PHE A 43 -2.06 2.34 -6.68
N LEU A 44 -2.88 2.93 -5.81
CA LEU A 44 -2.88 2.57 -4.38
C LEU A 44 -3.45 1.16 -4.13
N LEU A 45 -4.43 0.72 -4.94
CA LEU A 45 -4.86 -0.69 -4.97
C LEU A 45 -3.69 -1.63 -5.28
N PHE A 46 -2.99 -1.36 -6.39
CA PHE A 46 -1.80 -2.11 -6.77
C PHE A 46 -0.74 -2.10 -5.65
N THR A 47 -0.43 -0.92 -5.11
CA THR A 47 0.58 -0.75 -4.06
C THR A 47 0.24 -1.56 -2.81
N SER A 48 -1.05 -1.63 -2.45
CA SER A 48 -1.51 -2.42 -1.31
C SER A 48 -1.34 -3.93 -1.55
N VAL A 49 -1.73 -4.44 -2.72
CA VAL A 49 -1.54 -5.85 -3.10
C VAL A 49 -0.06 -6.21 -3.21
N TRP A 50 0.73 -5.33 -3.82
CA TRP A 50 2.18 -5.45 -3.92
C TRP A 50 2.81 -5.55 -2.53
N SER A 51 2.41 -4.68 -1.59
CA SER A 51 2.94 -4.67 -0.22
C SER A 51 2.63 -5.96 0.53
N LEU A 52 1.40 -6.48 0.40
CA LEU A 52 1.04 -7.78 0.99
C LEU A 52 1.85 -8.92 0.38
N THR A 53 2.11 -8.86 -0.92
CA THR A 53 2.92 -9.87 -1.63
C THR A 53 4.39 -9.80 -1.21
N THR A 54 4.96 -8.59 -1.04
CA THR A 54 6.37 -8.40 -0.65
C THR A 54 6.62 -8.66 0.84
N LEU A 55 5.60 -8.48 1.69
CA LEU A 55 5.68 -8.86 3.11
C LEU A 55 5.88 -10.37 3.30
N LEU A 56 5.38 -11.22 2.40
CA LEU A 56 5.57 -12.67 2.48
C LEU A 56 7.05 -13.08 2.49
N PRO A 57 7.89 -12.77 1.48
CA PRO A 57 9.30 -13.11 1.52
C PRO A 57 10.05 -12.36 2.63
N ILE A 58 9.70 -11.11 2.93
CA ILE A 58 10.34 -10.33 4.02
C ILE A 58 10.13 -11.00 5.39
N PHE A 59 8.97 -11.61 5.63
CA PHE A 59 8.68 -12.31 6.87
C PHE A 59 9.15 -13.77 6.86
N LEU A 60 8.93 -14.50 5.77
CA LEU A 60 9.20 -15.94 5.68
C LEU A 60 10.70 -16.26 5.58
N ILE A 61 11.48 -15.47 4.86
CA ILE A 61 12.91 -15.74 4.67
C ILE A 61 13.68 -15.72 6.00
N PRO A 62 13.63 -14.66 6.84
CA PRO A 62 14.34 -14.69 8.12
C PRO A 62 13.78 -15.74 9.10
N LEU A 63 12.50 -16.11 8.97
CA LEU A 63 11.83 -17.02 9.90
C LEU A 63 12.07 -18.51 9.60
N LYS A 64 12.09 -18.90 8.32
CA LYS A 64 12.26 -20.31 7.90
C LYS A 64 13.50 -20.58 7.06
N PHE A 65 14.02 -19.57 6.38
CA PHE A 65 15.11 -19.72 5.40
C PHE A 65 16.31 -18.82 5.75
N ALA A 66 16.68 -18.77 7.02
CA ALA A 66 17.78 -17.93 7.50
C ALA A 66 19.12 -18.21 6.80
N HIS A 67 19.33 -19.41 6.26
CA HIS A 67 20.50 -19.74 5.46
C HIS A 67 20.62 -18.88 4.18
N LEU A 68 19.50 -18.45 3.58
CA LEU A 68 19.49 -17.59 2.40
C LEU A 68 20.03 -16.18 2.70
N LEU A 69 19.95 -15.71 3.94
CA LEU A 69 20.52 -14.41 4.35
C LEU A 69 22.05 -14.38 4.32
N SER A 70 22.73 -15.53 4.25
CA SER A 70 24.18 -15.59 4.08
C SER A 70 24.61 -15.08 2.70
N SER A 71 23.74 -15.20 1.69
CA SER A 71 23.98 -14.65 0.37
C SER A 71 23.68 -13.15 0.35
N ALA A 72 24.67 -12.37 -0.08
CA ALA A 72 24.53 -10.93 -0.23
C ALA A 72 23.35 -10.56 -1.16
N GLY A 73 23.09 -11.36 -2.20
CA GLY A 73 22.01 -11.12 -3.15
C GLY A 73 20.62 -11.13 -2.51
N PHE A 74 20.31 -12.11 -1.65
CA PHE A 74 19.02 -12.16 -0.96
C PHE A 74 18.86 -11.04 0.07
N ARG A 75 19.94 -10.67 0.77
CA ARG A 75 19.92 -9.53 1.70
C ARG A 75 19.60 -8.23 0.99
N TRP A 76 20.31 -7.91 -0.09
CA TRP A 76 20.07 -6.69 -0.85
C TRP A 76 18.74 -6.72 -1.60
N GLY A 77 18.30 -7.90 -2.07
CA GLY A 77 16.99 -8.07 -2.68
C GLY A 77 15.84 -7.76 -1.71
N LEU A 78 15.92 -8.23 -0.47
CA LEU A 78 14.95 -7.91 0.58
C LEU A 78 14.89 -6.41 0.89
N VAL A 79 16.06 -5.76 1.00
CA VAL A 79 16.13 -4.31 1.21
C VAL A 79 15.57 -3.55 0.01
N ALA A 80 15.84 -4.00 -1.22
CA ALA A 80 15.32 -3.38 -2.43
C ALA A 80 13.80 -3.50 -2.53
N LEU A 81 13.22 -4.66 -2.16
CA LEU A 81 11.76 -4.83 -2.09
C LEU A 81 11.14 -3.86 -1.08
N ASP A 82 11.78 -3.70 0.08
CA ASP A 82 11.34 -2.81 1.14
C ASP A 82 11.40 -1.33 0.71
N ALA A 83 12.51 -0.92 0.09
CA ALA A 83 12.68 0.42 -0.44
C ALA A 83 11.72 0.72 -1.62
N LEU A 84 11.45 -0.26 -2.48
CA LEU A 84 10.51 -0.09 -3.58
C LEU A 84 9.09 0.11 -3.06
N SER A 85 8.70 -0.61 -2.01
CA SER A 85 7.42 -0.39 -1.32
C SER A 85 7.34 1.01 -0.71
N MET A 86 8.41 1.55 -0.08
CA MET A 86 8.48 2.95 0.37
C MET A 86 8.14 3.91 -0.77
N LEU A 87 8.78 3.73 -1.92
CA LEU A 87 8.60 4.61 -3.07
C LEU A 87 7.16 4.56 -3.61
N PHE A 88 6.56 3.37 -3.68
CA PHE A 88 5.18 3.23 -4.16
C PHE A 88 4.17 3.88 -3.20
N TRP A 89 4.32 3.68 -1.90
CA TRP A 89 3.44 4.33 -0.91
C TRP A 89 3.57 5.85 -0.96
N PHE A 90 4.81 6.35 -0.97
CA PHE A 90 5.09 7.79 -1.05
C PHE A 90 4.50 8.42 -2.32
N ALA A 91 4.74 7.81 -3.49
CA ALA A 91 4.21 8.28 -4.75
C ALA A 91 2.67 8.21 -4.79
N GLY A 92 2.09 7.12 -4.28
CA GLY A 92 0.65 6.87 -4.33
C GLY A 92 -0.15 7.82 -3.45
N PHE A 93 0.33 8.08 -2.24
CA PHE A 93 -0.28 9.06 -1.35
C PHE A 93 -0.29 10.46 -1.96
N ILE A 94 0.86 10.91 -2.46
CA ILE A 94 0.99 12.25 -3.07
C ILE A 94 0.08 12.36 -4.29
N ALA A 95 0.07 11.34 -5.16
CA ALA A 95 -0.77 11.33 -6.35
C ALA A 95 -2.26 11.44 -5.99
N LEU A 96 -2.73 10.69 -4.98
CA LEU A 96 -4.11 10.79 -4.53
C LEU A 96 -4.42 12.11 -3.83
N ALA A 97 -3.50 12.64 -3.02
CA ALA A 97 -3.67 13.93 -2.34
C ALA A 97 -3.80 15.08 -3.34
N VAL A 98 -2.94 15.14 -4.35
CA VAL A 98 -3.02 16.14 -5.43
C VAL A 98 -4.31 15.96 -6.25
N PHE A 99 -4.69 14.72 -6.55
CA PHE A 99 -5.94 14.42 -7.25
C PHE A 99 -7.18 14.92 -6.48
N LEU A 100 -7.19 14.80 -5.15
CA LEU A 100 -8.28 15.26 -4.30
C LEU A 100 -8.26 16.78 -4.08
N ASN A 101 -7.09 17.41 -4.05
CA ASN A 101 -6.96 18.86 -3.90
C ASN A 101 -7.42 19.61 -5.15
N GLY A 102 -7.12 19.09 -6.35
CA GLY A 102 -7.47 19.72 -7.63
C GLY A 102 -8.94 19.64 -8.02
N ARG A 103 -9.83 19.10 -7.18
CA ARG A 103 -11.26 18.95 -7.45
C ARG A 103 -12.12 19.19 -6.23
N ILE A 104 -13.32 19.71 -6.49
CA ILE A 104 -14.38 19.76 -5.50
C ILE A 104 -14.91 18.33 -5.30
N CYS A 105 -14.62 17.73 -4.15
CA CYS A 105 -14.99 16.37 -3.80
C CYS A 105 -15.80 16.38 -2.50
N PHE A 106 -17.08 15.99 -2.58
CA PHE A 106 -18.00 15.90 -1.44
C PHE A 106 -18.68 14.53 -1.38
N GLY A 107 -19.07 14.14 -0.17
CA GLY A 107 -19.77 12.88 0.10
C GLY A 107 -18.84 11.76 0.58
N GLN A 108 -19.46 10.65 1.01
CA GLN A 108 -18.78 9.57 1.71
C GLN A 108 -17.59 8.98 0.93
N VAL A 109 -17.69 8.89 -0.40
CA VAL A 109 -16.63 8.35 -1.26
C VAL A 109 -15.38 9.21 -1.24
N CYS A 110 -15.55 10.54 -1.19
CA CYS A 110 -14.44 11.48 -1.08
C CYS A 110 -13.79 11.39 0.30
N ASP A 111 -14.57 11.21 1.36
CA ASP A 111 -14.03 11.04 2.71
C ASP A 111 -13.27 9.71 2.85
N VAL A 112 -13.77 8.64 2.22
CA VAL A 112 -13.05 7.36 2.10
C VAL A 112 -11.74 7.53 1.30
N ALA A 113 -11.77 8.28 0.19
CA ALA A 113 -10.56 8.56 -0.59
C ALA A 113 -9.53 9.39 0.20
N ARG A 114 -9.98 10.39 0.96
CA ARG A 114 -9.13 11.19 1.86
C ARG A 114 -8.52 10.32 2.96
N ALA A 115 -9.32 9.44 3.57
CA ALA A 115 -8.81 8.48 4.55
C ALA A 115 -7.75 7.57 3.92
N GLY A 116 -7.99 7.06 2.71
CA GLY A 116 -7.02 6.26 1.97
C GLY A 116 -5.71 6.99 1.69
N ALA A 117 -5.78 8.29 1.37
CA ALA A 117 -4.59 9.13 1.26
C ALA A 117 -3.87 9.19 2.62
N VAL A 118 -4.54 9.57 3.71
CA VAL A 118 -3.91 9.68 5.04
C VAL A 118 -3.25 8.37 5.47
N PHE A 119 -3.93 7.23 5.35
CA PHE A 119 -3.35 5.93 5.69
C PHE A 119 -2.18 5.56 4.78
N GLY A 120 -2.22 5.91 3.49
CA GLY A 120 -1.10 5.74 2.57
C GLY A 120 0.08 6.68 2.81
N GLY A 121 -0.15 7.84 3.43
CA GLY A 121 0.92 8.75 3.85
C GLY A 121 1.57 8.36 5.18
N LEU A 122 0.82 7.67 6.04
CA LEU A 122 1.32 7.10 7.31
C LEU A 122 1.95 5.72 7.13
N SER A 123 1.79 5.10 5.96
CA SER A 123 2.30 3.76 5.70
C SER A 123 3.77 3.76 5.30
N TRP A 124 4.41 2.69 5.76
CA TRP A 124 5.70 2.15 5.36
C TRP A 124 6.93 3.01 5.66
#